data_AF-A0A392MES0-F1
#
_entry.id   AF-A0A392MES0-F1
#
_cell.length_a   1.000
_cell.length_b   1.000
_cell.length_c   1.000
_cell.angle_alpha   90.00
_cell.angle_beta   90.00
_cell.angle_gamma   90.00
#
_symmetry.space_group_name_H-M   'P 1'
#
loop_
_entity.id
_entity.type
_entity.pdbx_description
1 polymer ?
#
loop_
_entity_poly.entity_id
_entity_poly.type
_entity_poly.pdbx_seq_one_letter_code
_entity_poly.pdbx_strand_id
1 'polypeptide(L)'
;MTWYLALENGNFWFPAQVYNRENGHVGFMLSCYDAELCYDPHTDTFQARYPPHGRRAVAVEHGIQWDRLRAPPVDTSPHDLHISECLHDLHPGDHIEIQWRRNKDFPYGWWYGIVGHLESCDGNENYCRCHKS
;
A
#
# COMPACT_ATOMS: atom_id res chain seq x y z
N MET A 1 -23.48 -16.62 -3.00
CA MET A 1 -23.42 -17.76 -2.05
C MET A 1 -22.16 -18.61 -2.25
N THR A 2 -21.82 -19.04 -3.48
CA THR A 2 -20.62 -19.86 -3.74
C THR A 2 -19.29 -19.21 -3.37
N TRP A 3 -19.11 -17.90 -3.62
CA TRP A 3 -17.85 -17.20 -3.33
C TRP A 3 -17.62 -16.98 -1.84
N TYR A 4 -18.69 -16.68 -1.10
CA TYR A 4 -18.64 -16.55 0.37
C TYR A 4 -18.19 -17.87 1.02
N LEU A 5 -18.81 -18.98 0.62
CA LEU A 5 -18.41 -20.32 1.08
C LEU A 5 -16.98 -20.69 0.66
N ALA A 6 -16.54 -20.29 -0.53
CA ALA A 6 -15.17 -20.53 -0.98
C ALA A 6 -14.15 -19.74 -0.15
N LEU A 7 -14.49 -18.50 0.23
CA LEU A 7 -13.69 -17.67 1.13
C LEU A 7 -13.65 -18.26 2.53
N GLU A 8 -14.80 -18.58 3.14
CA GLU A 8 -14.87 -19.15 4.49
C GLU A 8 -14.10 -20.47 4.62
N ASN A 9 -14.03 -21.27 3.55
CA ASN A 9 -13.32 -22.55 3.54
C ASN A 9 -11.85 -22.44 3.14
N GLY A 10 -11.32 -21.23 2.90
CA GLY A 10 -9.93 -21.03 2.47
C GLY A 10 -9.60 -21.59 1.08
N ASN A 11 -10.61 -21.64 0.20
CA ASN A 11 -10.50 -22.16 -1.16
C ASN A 11 -10.54 -21.05 -2.23
N PHE A 12 -10.40 -19.79 -1.82
CA PHE A 12 -10.49 -18.62 -2.69
C PHE A 12 -9.31 -17.69 -2.46
N TRP A 13 -8.62 -17.37 -3.55
CA TRP A 13 -7.59 -16.34 -3.60
C TRP A 13 -8.21 -15.05 -4.15
N PHE A 14 -7.94 -13.93 -3.49
CA PHE A 14 -8.44 -12.63 -3.91
C PHE A 14 -7.39 -11.52 -3.78
N PRO A 15 -7.43 -10.51 -4.65
CA PRO A 15 -6.52 -9.39 -4.57
C PRO A 15 -6.88 -8.47 -3.40
N ALA A 16 -5.87 -8.09 -2.64
CA ALA A 16 -5.96 -7.05 -1.62
C ALA A 16 -4.57 -6.47 -1.36
N GLN A 17 -4.49 -5.51 -0.44
CA GLN A 17 -3.22 -4.97 0.02
C GLN A 17 -2.95 -5.36 1.46
N VAL A 18 -1.67 -5.61 1.75
CA VAL A 18 -1.18 -5.94 3.08
C VAL A 18 -0.27 -4.82 3.58
N TYR A 19 -0.60 -4.24 4.73
CA TYR A 19 0.27 -3.32 5.45
C TYR A 19 1.55 -4.04 5.88
N ASN A 20 2.71 -3.41 5.67
CA ASN A 20 4.00 -3.96 6.07
C ASN A 20 4.11 -4.11 7.59
N ARG A 21 4.92 -5.07 8.08
CA ARG A 21 5.14 -5.27 9.51
C ARG A 21 6.06 -4.20 10.09
N GLU A 22 5.76 -3.79 11.32
CA GLU A 22 6.69 -3.06 12.19
C GLU A 22 7.86 -3.94 12.65
N ASN A 23 8.71 -4.40 11.73
CA ASN A 23 9.96 -5.08 12.13
C ASN A 23 11.02 -4.04 12.57
N GLY A 24 10.65 -3.06 13.39
CA GLY A 24 11.53 -2.02 13.92
C GLY A 24 11.95 -0.93 12.92
N HIS A 25 11.39 -0.91 11.71
CA HIS A 25 11.65 0.13 10.70
C HIS A 25 10.53 1.19 10.68
N VAL A 26 10.69 2.21 11.54
CA VAL A 26 9.72 3.31 11.75
C VAL A 26 9.28 4.01 10.45
N GLY A 27 10.13 4.03 9.41
CA GLY A 27 9.81 4.65 8.12
C GLY A 27 8.82 3.89 7.23
N PHE A 28 8.44 2.66 7.58
CA PHE A 28 7.58 1.79 6.74
C PHE A 28 6.17 1.59 7.33
N MET A 29 5.84 2.29 8.43
CA MET A 29 4.65 2.07 9.26
C MET A 29 3.31 2.03 8.51
N LEU A 30 3.24 2.63 7.31
CA LEU A 30 2.02 2.69 6.51
C LEU A 30 2.27 2.34 5.03
N SER A 31 3.32 1.56 4.77
CA SER A 31 3.52 0.99 3.44
C SER A 31 2.60 -0.21 3.20
N CYS A 32 2.03 -0.30 2.00
CA CYS A 32 1.18 -1.41 1.58
C CYS A 32 1.71 -2.05 0.30
N TYR A 33 1.53 -3.37 0.18
CA TYR A 33 1.88 -4.10 -1.04
C TYR A 33 0.68 -4.93 -1.52
N ASP A 34 0.47 -4.95 -2.83
CA ASP A 34 -0.52 -5.82 -3.45
C ASP A 34 -0.13 -7.28 -3.22
N ALA A 35 -1.13 -8.10 -2.89
CA ALA A 35 -0.99 -9.53 -2.70
C ALA A 35 -2.27 -10.26 -3.08
N GLU A 36 -2.13 -11.52 -3.44
CA GLU A 36 -3.24 -12.46 -3.43
C GLU A 36 -3.39 -13.02 -2.02
N LEU A 37 -4.59 -12.94 -1.44
CA LEU A 37 -4.90 -13.41 -0.10
C LEU A 37 -5.80 -14.64 -0.12
N CYS A 38 -5.58 -15.53 0.83
CA CYS A 38 -6.45 -16.64 1.12
C CYS A 38 -6.73 -16.68 2.62
N TYR A 39 -8.00 -16.83 3.01
CA TYR A 39 -8.40 -16.93 4.41
C TYR A 39 -8.11 -18.33 4.97
N ASP A 40 -7.60 -18.40 6.20
CA ASP A 40 -7.44 -19.64 6.95
C ASP A 40 -8.42 -19.66 8.14
N PRO A 41 -9.52 -20.43 8.05
CA PRO A 41 -10.53 -20.48 9.10
C PRO A 41 -10.05 -21.15 10.40
N HIS A 42 -8.95 -21.91 10.37
CA HIS A 42 -8.44 -22.59 11.57
C HIS A 42 -7.76 -21.62 12.53
N THR A 43 -7.13 -20.58 11.99
CA THR A 43 -6.37 -19.59 12.74
C THR A 43 -7.05 -18.23 12.78
N ASP A 44 -8.13 -18.03 12.01
CA ASP A 44 -8.78 -16.73 11.78
C ASP A 44 -7.77 -15.69 11.26
N THR A 45 -6.97 -16.10 10.28
CA THR A 45 -5.93 -15.25 9.67
C THR A 45 -5.87 -15.43 8.16
N PHE A 46 -4.98 -14.71 7.49
CA PHE A 46 -4.75 -14.82 6.06
C PHE A 46 -3.34 -15.29 5.72
N GLN A 47 -3.25 -15.97 4.58
CA GLN A 47 -2.03 -16.20 3.84
C GLN A 47 -1.96 -15.22 2.67
N ALA A 48 -0.83 -14.53 2.49
CA ALA A 48 -0.56 -13.69 1.33
C ALA A 48 0.46 -14.32 0.40
N ARG A 49 0.27 -14.10 -0.90
CA ARG A 49 1.24 -14.34 -1.97
C ARG A 49 1.54 -13.02 -2.64
N TYR A 50 2.76 -12.54 -2.50
CA TYR A 50 3.20 -11.30 -3.13
C TYR A 50 3.67 -11.54 -4.56
N PRO A 51 3.47 -10.59 -5.48
CA PRO A 51 4.00 -10.66 -6.84
C PRO A 51 5.49 -11.02 -6.84
N PRO A 52 5.96 -11.81 -7.82
CA PRO A 52 7.38 -12.12 -7.93
C PRO A 52 8.19 -10.84 -8.20
N HIS A 53 9.40 -10.78 -7.64
CA HIS A 53 10.29 -9.64 -7.79
C HIS A 53 11.49 -10.07 -8.63
N GLY A 54 11.50 -9.72 -9.92
CA GLY A 54 12.51 -10.20 -10.88
C GLY A 54 12.61 -11.73 -10.91
N ARG A 55 13.77 -12.28 -10.52
CA ARG A 55 14.02 -13.74 -10.46
C ARG A 55 13.67 -14.39 -9.11
N ARG A 56 13.19 -13.62 -8.12
CA ARG A 56 12.87 -14.17 -6.79
C ARG A 56 11.55 -14.93 -6.85
N ALA A 57 11.49 -16.05 -6.14
CA ALA A 57 10.26 -16.81 -5.96
C ALA A 57 9.16 -15.94 -5.32
N VAL A 58 7.91 -16.31 -5.55
CA VAL A 58 6.74 -15.72 -4.90
C VAL A 58 6.95 -15.78 -3.39
N ALA A 59 6.96 -14.61 -2.74
CA ALA A 59 7.05 -14.52 -1.30
C ALA A 59 5.69 -14.86 -0.71
N VAL A 60 5.68 -15.72 0.31
CA VAL A 60 4.48 -16.16 1.00
C VAL A 60 4.57 -15.74 2.45
N GLU A 61 3.53 -15.07 2.95
CA GLU A 61 3.40 -14.69 4.35
C GLU A 61 2.16 -15.34 4.95
N HIS A 62 2.27 -15.83 6.17
CA HIS A 62 1.18 -16.48 6.91
C HIS A 62 0.84 -15.69 8.18
N GLY A 63 -0.36 -15.91 8.71
CA GLY A 63 -0.79 -15.33 9.98
C GLY A 63 -1.09 -13.83 9.88
N ILE A 64 -1.47 -13.35 8.70
CA ILE A 64 -1.82 -11.94 8.49
C ILE A 64 -3.18 -11.68 9.15
N GLN A 65 -3.21 -10.69 10.02
CA GLN A 65 -4.41 -10.31 10.76
C GLN A 65 -5.31 -9.38 9.93
N TRP A 66 -6.60 -9.34 10.26
CA TRP A 66 -7.61 -8.54 9.57
C TRP A 66 -7.27 -7.04 9.50
N ASP A 67 -6.69 -6.48 10.56
CA ASP A 67 -6.29 -5.08 10.67
C ASP A 67 -5.13 -4.70 9.73
N ARG A 68 -4.41 -5.70 9.19
CA ARG A 68 -3.35 -5.48 8.20
C ARG A 68 -3.84 -5.50 6.76
N LEU A 69 -5.12 -5.76 6.52
CA LEU A 69 -5.68 -5.83 5.18
C LEU A 69 -6.38 -4.53 4.82
N ARG A 70 -6.26 -4.14 3.55
CA ARG A 70 -7.09 -3.10 2.95
C ARG A 70 -7.42 -3.41 1.50
N ALA A 71 -8.46 -2.75 1.00
CA ALA A 71 -8.70 -2.70 -0.44
C ALA A 71 -7.62 -1.83 -1.12
N PRO A 72 -7.19 -2.17 -2.35
CA PRO A 72 -6.35 -1.28 -3.15
C PRO A 72 -7.05 0.09 -3.35
N PRO A 73 -6.33 1.22 -3.27
CA PRO A 73 -6.93 2.54 -3.43
C PRO A 73 -7.39 2.80 -4.88
N VAL A 74 -6.77 2.11 -5.84
CA VAL A 74 -7.08 2.16 -7.27
C VAL A 74 -6.94 0.77 -7.88
N ASP A 75 -7.72 0.49 -8.92
CA ASP A 75 -7.59 -0.74 -9.71
C ASP A 75 -6.46 -0.55 -10.73
N THR A 76 -5.24 -0.92 -10.35
CA THR A 76 -4.04 -0.79 -11.18
C THR A 76 -3.08 -1.93 -10.88
N SER A 77 -2.41 -2.44 -11.90
CA SER A 77 -1.38 -3.47 -11.73
C SER A 77 -0.24 -2.95 -10.82
N PRO A 78 0.32 -3.78 -9.92
CA PRO A 78 1.48 -3.40 -9.11
C PRO A 78 2.72 -3.05 -9.94
N HIS A 79 2.75 -3.35 -11.24
CA HIS A 79 3.87 -3.01 -12.12
C HIS A 79 3.68 -1.70 -12.89
N ASP A 80 2.46 -1.15 -12.86
CA ASP A 80 2.08 0.04 -13.58
C ASP A 80 2.09 1.25 -12.65
N LEU A 81 2.67 2.36 -13.13
CA LEU A 81 2.68 3.61 -12.38
C LEU A 81 1.29 4.24 -12.45
N HIS A 82 0.66 4.47 -11.30
CA HIS A 82 -0.53 5.28 -11.21
C HIS A 82 -0.16 6.76 -11.39
N ILE A 83 -0.75 7.41 -12.39
CA ILE A 83 -0.59 8.85 -12.64
C ILE A 83 -1.87 9.53 -12.15
N SER A 84 -1.70 10.47 -11.21
CA SER A 84 -2.79 11.28 -10.68
C SER A 84 -2.70 12.70 -11.20
N GLU A 85 -3.85 13.30 -11.50
CA GLU A 85 -3.98 14.70 -11.92
C GLU A 85 -4.05 15.67 -10.73
N CYS A 86 -4.16 15.18 -9.48
CA CYS A 86 -4.34 16.03 -8.29
C CYS A 86 -3.05 16.62 -7.71
N LEU A 87 -1.89 16.40 -8.35
CA LEU A 87 -0.61 16.87 -7.83
C LEU A 87 -0.56 18.40 -7.64
N HIS A 88 -1.26 19.15 -8.50
CA HIS A 88 -1.33 20.61 -8.43
C HIS A 88 -2.23 21.13 -7.31
N ASP A 89 -3.06 20.26 -6.72
CA ASP A 89 -4.02 20.61 -5.66
C ASP A 89 -3.45 20.33 -4.26
N LEU A 90 -2.22 19.81 -4.16
CA LEU A 90 -1.62 19.43 -2.89
C LEU A 90 -1.12 20.64 -2.08
N HIS A 91 -1.49 20.66 -0.81
CA HIS A 91 -1.11 21.66 0.18
C HIS A 91 -0.34 21.02 1.33
N PRO A 92 0.56 21.78 2.00
CA PRO A 92 1.17 21.30 3.25
C PRO A 92 0.11 20.87 4.26
N GLY A 93 0.29 19.70 4.86
CA GLY A 93 -0.67 19.06 5.77
C GLY A 93 -1.58 18.04 5.09
N ASP A 94 -1.67 18.02 3.75
CA ASP A 94 -2.48 17.02 3.04
C ASP A 94 -1.91 15.61 3.22
N HIS A 95 -2.82 14.67 3.43
CA HIS A 95 -2.51 13.25 3.53
C HIS A 95 -2.55 12.62 2.13
N ILE A 96 -1.45 12.00 1.74
CA ILE A 96 -1.31 11.39 0.41
C ILE A 96 -0.79 9.97 0.51
N GLU A 97 -1.02 9.21 -0.55
CA GLU A 97 -0.30 7.97 -0.80
C GLU A 97 0.45 8.09 -2.12
N ILE A 98 1.71 7.69 -2.14
CA ILE A 98 2.54 7.68 -3.34
C ILE A 98 2.94 6.25 -3.67
N GLN A 99 2.97 5.93 -4.96
CA GLN A 99 3.61 4.72 -5.41
C GLN A 99 5.13 4.87 -5.37
N TRP A 100 5.80 3.90 -4.78
CA TRP A 100 7.27 3.84 -4.77
C TRP A 100 7.75 2.42 -4.99
N ARG A 101 8.83 2.30 -5.77
CA ARG A 101 9.57 1.04 -5.95
C ARG A 101 11.06 1.32 -5.92
N ARG A 102 11.83 0.34 -5.46
CA ARG A 102 13.29 0.44 -5.39
C ARG A 102 13.95 0.52 -6.76
N ASN A 103 13.47 -0.26 -7.72
CA ASN A 103 13.92 -0.26 -9.12
C ASN A 103 12.86 -0.92 -10.01
N LYS A 104 13.10 -1.00 -11.33
CA LYS A 104 12.12 -1.49 -12.32
C LYS A 104 11.76 -2.98 -12.19
N ASP A 105 12.57 -3.78 -11.51
CA ASP A 105 12.32 -5.22 -11.28
C ASP A 105 11.38 -5.47 -10.10
N PHE A 106 11.08 -4.43 -9.30
CA PHE A 106 10.20 -4.50 -8.15
C PHE A 106 8.82 -3.92 -8.51
N PRO A 107 7.72 -4.54 -8.04
CA PRO A 107 6.41 -3.90 -8.06
C PRO A 107 6.44 -2.63 -7.20
N TYR A 108 5.54 -1.72 -7.51
CA TYR A 108 5.24 -0.58 -6.66
C TYR A 108 4.57 -1.05 -5.36
N GLY A 109 4.96 -0.44 -4.26
CA GLY A 109 4.18 -0.39 -3.04
C GLY A 109 3.56 1.00 -2.88
N TRP A 110 2.55 1.11 -2.03
CA TRP A 110 1.93 2.37 -1.66
C TRP A 110 2.51 2.87 -0.35
N TRP A 111 2.82 4.14 -0.29
CA TRP A 111 3.44 4.78 0.85
C TRP A 111 2.64 5.99 1.26
N TYR A 112 2.09 5.94 2.46
CA TYR A 112 1.46 7.09 3.06
C TYR A 112 2.49 8.16 3.44
N GLY A 113 2.11 9.41 3.24
CA GLY A 113 2.88 10.57 3.68
C GLY A 113 1.98 11.76 3.95
N ILE A 114 2.58 12.77 4.57
CA ILE A 114 1.97 14.09 4.75
C ILE A 114 2.79 15.07 3.93
N VAL A 115 2.12 15.88 3.12
CA VAL A 115 2.78 16.92 2.32
C VAL A 115 3.43 17.92 3.27
N GLY A 116 4.74 18.09 3.14
CA GLY A 116 5.50 19.07 3.90
C GLY A 116 5.50 20.46 3.25
N HIS A 117 5.99 21.45 3.99
CA HIS A 117 6.33 22.75 3.40
C HIS A 117 7.61 22.63 2.55
N LEU A 118 7.73 23.50 1.56
CA LEU A 118 9.00 23.70 0.84
C LEU A 118 10.09 24.17 1.81
N GLU A 119 11.35 23.82 1.55
CA GLU A 119 12.49 24.19 2.41
C GLU A 119 12.63 25.71 2.64
N SER A 120 12.15 26.52 1.70
CA SER A 120 12.17 27.98 1.77
C SER A 120 11.02 28.59 2.58
N CYS A 121 10.05 27.79 3.03
CA CYS A 121 8.88 28.25 3.77
C CYS A 121 9.07 27.98 5.27
N ASP A 122 8.77 28.98 6.10
CA ASP A 122 8.86 28.92 7.56
C ASP A 122 7.66 28.23 8.23
N GLY A 123 6.72 27.69 7.45
CA GLY A 123 5.51 27.04 7.94
C GLY A 123 4.44 28.01 8.46
N ASN A 124 4.60 29.33 8.30
CA ASN A 124 3.58 30.29 8.74
C ASN A 124 2.35 30.24 7.84
N GLU A 125 1.21 29.79 8.37
CA GLU A 125 -0.05 29.66 7.65
C GLU A 125 -0.48 30.98 6.95
N ASN A 126 -0.17 32.14 7.54
CA ASN A 126 -0.56 33.44 6.99
C ASN A 126 0.27 33.86 5.75
N TYR A 127 1.47 33.31 5.59
CA TYR A 127 2.42 33.70 4.54
C TYR A 127 2.90 32.53 3.69
N CYS A 128 2.37 31.32 3.93
CA CYS A 128 2.68 30.13 3.15
C CYS A 128 2.30 30.32 1.67
N ARG A 129 3.26 30.07 0.78
CA ARG A 129 3.07 30.13 -0.68
C ARG A 129 3.45 28.82 -1.37
N CYS A 130 3.54 27.71 -0.63
CA CYS A 130 3.96 26.42 -1.16
C CYS A 130 3.06 25.93 -2.30
N HIS A 131 1.76 26.22 -2.26
CA HIS A 131 0.79 25.85 -3.30
C HIS A 131 0.91 26.66 -4.62
N LYS A 132 1.77 27.70 -4.66
CA LYS A 132 1.97 28.55 -5.85
C LYS A 132 3.23 28.19 -6.64
N SER A 133 3.94 27.14 -6.23
CA SER A 133 5.22 26.75 -6.82
C SER A 133 5.05 25.73 -7.93
#